data_AF-A0A3M1YXL7-F1
#
_entry.id   AF-A0A3M1YXL7-F1
#
_cell.length_a   1.000
_cell.length_b   1.000
_cell.length_c   1.000
_cell.angle_alpha   90.00
_cell.angle_beta   90.00
_cell.angle_gamma   90.00
#
_symmetry.space_group_name_H-M   'P 1'
#
loop_
_entity.id
_entity.type
_entity.pdbx_description
1 polymer ?
#
loop_
_entity_poly.entity_id
_entity_poly.type
_entity_poly.pdbx_seq_one_letter_code
_entity_poly.pdbx_strand_id
1 'polypeptide(L)' 'TPDVRERWHNLKYYTWVEQQGKTVEELDAQRDPQWWLEHQQRIADIDARLAVLRSEQGVMLE' A
#
# COMPACT_ATOMS: atom_id res chain seq x y z
N THR A 1 -17.31 3.24 -18.25
CA THR A 1 -18.31 4.06 -17.54
C THR A 1 -18.00 4.06 -16.05
N PRO A 2 -18.60 4.95 -15.24
CA PRO A 2 -18.49 4.89 -13.78
C PRO A 2 -18.77 3.49 -13.20
N ASP A 3 -19.78 2.78 -13.73
CA ASP A 3 -20.15 1.43 -13.29
C ASP A 3 -19.03 0.39 -13.46
N VAL A 4 -18.26 0.51 -14.54
CA VAL A 4 -17.12 -0.39 -14.77
C VAL A 4 -16.06 -0.15 -13.69
N ARG A 5 -15.71 1.11 -13.40
CA ARG A 5 -14.72 1.42 -12.35
C ARG A 5 -15.16 0.91 -10.98
N GLU A 6 -16.44 1.04 -10.66
CA GLU A 6 -17.00 0.55 -9.40
C GLU A 6 -16.92 -0.98 -9.29
N ARG A 7 -17.26 -1.72 -10.35
CA ARG A 7 -17.10 -3.19 -10.36
C ARG A 7 -15.66 -3.60 -10.13
N TRP A 8 -14.71 -2.96 -10.81
CA TRP A 8 -13.28 -3.23 -10.65
C TRP A 8 -12.77 -2.91 -9.24
N HIS A 9 -13.27 -1.84 -8.63
CA HIS A 9 -12.95 -1.48 -7.25
C HIS A 9 -13.37 -2.60 -6.27
N ASN A 10 -14.60 -3.07 -6.41
CA ASN A 10 -15.18 -4.07 -5.52
C ASN A 10 -14.55 -5.47 -5.64
N LEU A 11 -13.85 -5.78 -6.74
CA LEU A 11 -13.10 -7.03 -6.88
C LEU A 11 -12.02 -7.21 -5.80
N LYS A 12 -11.54 -6.12 -5.21
CA LYS A 12 -10.49 -6.15 -4.19
C LYS A 12 -10.98 -6.67 -2.84
N TYR A 13 -12.29 -6.68 -2.58
CA TYR A 13 -12.84 -6.96 -1.25
C TYR A 13 -12.31 -8.27 -0.66
N TYR A 14 -12.42 -9.38 -1.39
CA TYR A 14 -12.00 -10.70 -0.90
C TYR A 14 -10.51 -10.74 -0.53
N THR A 15 -9.65 -10.25 -1.42
CA THR A 15 -8.19 -10.35 -1.22
C THR A 15 -7.64 -9.29 -0.26
N TRP A 16 -8.24 -8.10 -0.22
CA TRP A 16 -7.75 -6.96 0.55
C TRP A 16 -8.34 -6.97 1.97
N VAL A 17 -9.66 -7.06 2.09
CA VAL A 17 -10.34 -7.01 3.37
C VAL A 17 -10.24 -8.36 4.07
N GLU A 18 -10.75 -9.43 3.45
CA GLU A 18 -10.84 -10.72 4.14
C GLU A 18 -9.47 -11.41 4.30
N GLN A 19 -8.68 -11.50 3.23
CA GLN A 19 -7.41 -12.23 3.28
C GLN A 19 -6.26 -11.44 3.92
N GLN A 20 -6.15 -10.14 3.63
CA GLN A 20 -5.06 -9.29 4.16
C GLN A 20 -5.45 -8.54 5.45
N GLY A 21 -6.70 -8.65 5.91
CA GLY A 21 -7.17 -8.05 7.16
C GLY A 21 -7.24 -6.52 7.12
N LYS A 22 -7.36 -5.92 5.94
CA LYS A 22 -7.52 -4.47 5.76
C LYS A 22 -8.97 -4.05 6.01
N THR A 23 -9.20 -2.77 6.25
CA THR A 23 -10.57 -2.31 6.50
C THR A 23 -11.29 -1.95 5.20
N VAL A 24 -12.63 -1.96 5.21
CA VAL A 24 -13.37 -1.51 4.02
C VAL A 24 -13.24 0.00 3.83
N GLU A 25 -13.02 0.77 4.90
CA GLU A 25 -12.74 2.21 4.81
C GLU A 25 -11.42 2.46 4.07
N GLU A 26 -10.37 1.67 4.33
CA GLU A 26 -9.13 1.73 3.57
C GLU A 26 -9.31 1.33 2.11
N LEU A 27 -10.18 0.33 1.83
CA LEU A 27 -10.53 -0.02 0.47
C LEU A 27 -11.26 1.15 -0.22
N ASP A 28 -12.29 1.71 0.41
CA ASP A 28 -13.12 2.77 -0.13
C ASP A 28 -12.32 4.05 -0.43
N ALA A 29 -11.36 4.38 0.44
CA ALA A 29 -10.48 5.52 0.25
C ALA A 29 -9.66 5.44 -1.06
N GLN A 30 -9.42 4.24 -1.59
CA GLN A 30 -8.71 4.04 -2.86
C GLN A 30 -9.52 4.51 -4.09
N ARG A 31 -10.79 4.92 -3.94
CA ARG A 31 -11.54 5.57 -5.02
C ARG A 31 -10.98 6.95 -5.36
N ASP A 32 -10.37 7.63 -4.38
CA ASP A 32 -9.72 8.92 -4.57
C ASP A 32 -8.30 8.72 -5.15
N PRO A 33 -7.98 9.29 -6.32
CA PRO A 33 -6.61 9.29 -6.85
C PRO A 33 -5.57 9.85 -5.87
N GLN A 34 -5.96 10.80 -5.01
CA GLN A 34 -5.06 11.40 -4.04
C GLN A 34 -4.55 10.39 -3.02
N TRP A 35 -5.37 9.40 -2.64
CA TRP A 35 -4.95 8.30 -1.76
C TRP A 35 -3.71 7.60 -2.33
N TRP A 36 -3.70 7.34 -3.64
CA TRP A 36 -2.57 6.66 -4.29
C TRP A 36 -1.32 7.55 -4.35
N LEU A 37 -1.49 8.84 -4.64
CA LEU A 37 -0.38 9.80 -4.66
C LEU A 37 0.30 9.91 -3.30
N GLU A 38 -0.48 9.98 -2.23
CA GLU A 38 0.03 10.03 -0.85
C GLU A 38 0.70 8.72 -0.42
N HIS A 39 0.15 7.57 -0.83
CA HIS A 39 0.76 6.27 -0.55
C HIS A 39 2.10 6.11 -1.26
N GLN A 40 2.22 6.56 -2.51
CA GLN A 40 3.48 6.51 -3.27
C GLN A 40 4.58 7.37 -2.65
N GLN A 41 4.25 8.51 -2.04
CA GLN A 41 5.25 9.36 -1.37
C GLN A 41 5.98 8.65 -0.23
N ARG A 42 5.37 7.63 0.38
CA ARG A 42 5.99 6.83 1.45
C ARG A 42 7.13 5.94 0.96
N ILE A 43 7.20 5.65 -0.34
CA ILE A 43 8.22 4.76 -0.91
C ILE A 43 9.63 5.27 -0.60
N ALA A 44 9.89 6.57 -0.81
CA ALA A 44 11.20 7.15 -0.58
C ALA A 44 11.67 7.05 0.89
N ASP A 45 10.75 7.24 1.84
CA ASP A 45 11.02 7.09 3.28
C ASP A 45 11.28 5.62 3.65
N ILE A 46 10.49 4.69 3.12
CA ILE A 46 10.70 3.26 3.34
C ILE A 46 12.06 2.82 2.77
N ASP A 47 12.41 3.25 1.55
CA ASP A 47 13.68 2.93 0.92
C ASP A 47 14.87 3.45 1.73
N ALA A 48 14.79 4.69 2.23
CA ALA A 48 15.81 5.25 3.10
C ALA A 48 15.99 4.42 4.39
N ARG A 49 14.89 4.02 5.03
CA ARG A 49 14.93 3.17 6.23
C ARG A 49 15.51 1.79 5.96
N LEU A 50 15.15 1.18 4.82
CA LEU A 50 15.68 -0.12 4.41
C LEU A 50 17.20 -0.05 4.13
N ALA A 51 17.68 1.03 3.52
CA ALA A 51 19.11 1.22 3.28
C ALA A 51 19.90 1.30 4.59
N VAL A 52 19.42 2.06 5.57
CA VAL A 52 20.02 2.15 6.91
C VAL A 52 20.05 0.77 7.58
N LEU A 53 18.91 0.09 7.67
CA LEU A 53 18.82 -1.23 8.30
C LEU A 53 19.75 -2.26 7.67
N ARG A 54 19.89 -2.25 6.34
CA ARG A 54 20.82 -3.16 5.64
C ARG A 54 22.27 -2.84 5.93
N SER A 55 22.63 -1.55 6.02
CA SER A 55 23.99 -1.16 6.40
C SER A 55 24.34 -1.59 7.83
N GLU A 56 23.41 -1.43 8.77
CA GLU A 56 23.58 -1.85 10.17
C GLU A 56 23.70 -3.38 10.30
N GLN A 57 22.87 -4.15 9.58
CA GLN A 57 22.99 -5.61 9.57
C GLN A 57 24.28 -6.10 8.90
N GLY A 58 24.75 -5.42 7.85
CA GLY A 58 26.03 -5.74 7.21
C GLY A 58 27.21 -5.57 8.18
N VAL A 59 27.20 -4.50 8.97
CA VAL A 59 28.23 -4.23 10.00
C VAL A 59 28.16 -5.23 11.17
N MET A 60 26.98 -5.80 11.47
CA MET A 60 26.82 -6.79 12.54
C MET A 60 27.28 -8.21 12.17
N LEU A 61 27.46 -8.50 10.88
CA LEU A 61 27.84 -9.83 10.38
C LEU A 61 29.32 -9.91 9.95
N GLU A 62 30.07 -8.80 10.07
CA GLU A 62 31.53 -8.71 9.90
C GLU A 62 32.23 -8.67 11.27
#